data_AF-I1BSR9-F1
#
_entry.id   AF-I1BSR9-F1
#
_cell.length_a   1.000
_cell.length_b   1.000
_cell.length_c   1.000
_cell.angle_alpha   90.00
_cell.angle_beta   90.00
_cell.angle_gamma   90.00
#
_symmetry.space_group_name_H-M   'P 1'
#
loop_
_entity.id
_entity.type
_entity.pdbx_description
1 polymer ?
#
loop_
_entity_poly.entity_id
_entity_poly.type
_entity_poly.pdbx_seq_one_letter_code
_entity_poly.pdbx_strand_id
1 'polypeptide(L)'
;MQQIASDKNHDVCDACGGVGQFLCCDACPNAFHFSCVEPPMDSADVEKLTDKWFCNECEHKKGKLVEKGPKGFFKKLIENVSIKNPKSYKLPDEIIGFFEGVSSDEFGNYLDSTQMRALRNK
;
A
#
# COMPACT_ATOMS: atom_id res chain seq x y z
N MET A 1 -17.56 -9.62 25.09
CA MET A 1 -17.79 -10.08 23.70
C MET A 1 -17.60 -8.87 22.79
N GLN A 2 -16.37 -8.59 22.35
CA GLN A 2 -16.11 -7.48 21.43
C GLN A 2 -16.00 -8.08 20.03
N GLN A 3 -17.14 -8.19 19.36
CA GLN A 3 -17.20 -8.45 17.93
C GLN A 3 -16.87 -7.14 17.23
N ILE A 4 -15.65 -7.04 16.69
CA ILE A 4 -15.39 -6.11 15.59
C ILE A 4 -15.67 -6.94 14.33
N ALA A 5 -16.86 -6.78 13.78
CA ALA A 5 -17.17 -7.26 12.44
C ALA A 5 -16.23 -6.52 11.48
N SER A 6 -15.31 -7.25 10.85
CA SER A 6 -14.63 -6.72 9.65
C SER A 6 -15.65 -6.83 8.52
N ASP A 7 -16.43 -5.76 8.33
CA ASP A 7 -17.29 -5.59 7.17
C ASP A 7 -16.42 -5.43 5.92
N LYS A 8 -15.87 -6.56 5.45
CA LYS A 8 -15.09 -6.76 4.21
C LYS A 8 -13.77 -5.99 4.11
N ASN A 9 -12.72 -6.71 3.73
CA ASN A 9 -11.47 -6.10 3.28
C ASN A 9 -11.68 -5.38 1.94
N HIS A 10 -10.81 -4.43 1.60
CA HIS A 10 -10.82 -3.75 0.32
C HIS A 10 -10.59 -4.75 -0.83
N ASP A 11 -11.26 -4.52 -1.96
CA ASP A 11 -11.11 -5.34 -3.18
C ASP A 11 -9.88 -4.95 -4.02
N VAL A 12 -9.07 -4.02 -3.52
CA VAL A 12 -7.83 -3.53 -4.13
C VAL A 12 -6.70 -3.54 -3.10
N CYS A 13 -5.47 -3.66 -3.59
CA CYS A 13 -4.28 -3.57 -2.75
C CYS A 13 -4.10 -2.14 -2.22
N ASP A 14 -3.99 -1.95 -0.91
CA ASP A 14 -3.79 -0.64 -0.27
C ASP A 14 -2.38 -0.05 -0.49
N ALA A 15 -1.42 -0.88 -0.90
CA ALA A 15 -0.10 -0.39 -1.28
C ALA A 15 -0.10 0.17 -2.70
N CYS A 16 -0.55 -0.58 -3.70
CA CYS A 16 -0.41 -0.19 -5.11
C CYS A 16 -1.70 0.23 -5.81
N GLY A 17 -2.86 -0.02 -5.22
CA GLY A 17 -4.17 0.24 -5.82
C GLY A 17 -4.62 -0.79 -6.86
N GLY A 18 -3.81 -1.82 -7.13
CA GLY A 18 -4.15 -2.86 -8.12
C GLY A 18 -5.13 -3.92 -7.59
N VAL A 19 -5.84 -4.56 -8.51
CA VAL A 19 -6.67 -5.75 -8.25
C VAL A 19 -5.86 -7.04 -8.40
N GLY A 20 -6.27 -8.12 -7.74
CA GLY A 20 -5.59 -9.41 -7.86
C GLY A 20 -5.76 -10.29 -6.62
N GLN A 21 -4.71 -11.04 -6.29
CA GLN A 21 -4.65 -11.87 -5.09
C GLN A 21 -3.85 -11.16 -4.01
N PHE A 22 -4.44 -11.00 -2.83
CA PHE A 22 -3.86 -10.25 -1.73
C PHE A 22 -4.16 -10.88 -0.38
N LEU A 23 -3.30 -10.59 0.59
CA LEU A 23 -3.49 -10.89 2.01
C LEU A 23 -4.40 -9.84 2.64
N CYS A 24 -5.38 -10.30 3.40
CA CYS A 24 -6.32 -9.48 4.14
C CYS A 24 -5.84 -9.30 5.58
N CYS A 25 -5.79 -8.06 6.07
CA CYS A 25 -5.51 -7.83 7.48
C CYS A 25 -6.71 -8.24 8.34
N ASP A 26 -6.46 -8.98 9.42
CA ASP A 26 -7.50 -9.43 10.35
C ASP A 26 -7.98 -8.34 11.33
N ALA A 27 -7.36 -7.15 11.32
CA ALA A 27 -7.65 -6.06 12.26
C ALA A 27 -8.06 -4.73 11.59
N CYS A 28 -8.02 -4.65 10.26
CA CYS A 28 -8.43 -3.47 9.50
C CYS A 28 -8.89 -3.90 8.09
N PRO A 29 -9.61 -3.05 7.33
CA PRO A 29 -10.10 -3.42 6.02
C PRO A 29 -8.97 -3.54 4.96
N ASN A 30 -7.73 -3.18 5.30
CA ASN A 30 -6.68 -3.14 4.30
C ASN A 30 -6.31 -4.53 3.74
N ALA A 31 -5.94 -4.55 2.47
CA ALA A 31 -5.48 -5.72 1.75
C ALA A 31 -4.18 -5.44 0.97
N PHE A 32 -3.30 -6.43 0.82
CA PHE A 32 -1.97 -6.24 0.21
C PHE A 32 -1.56 -7.41 -0.67
N HIS A 33 -1.04 -7.17 -1.87
CA HIS A 33 -0.37 -8.23 -2.65
C HIS A 33 0.79 -8.83 -1.83
N PHE A 34 1.14 -10.08 -2.10
CA PHE A 34 2.24 -10.76 -1.40
C PHE A 34 3.58 -10.06 -1.60
N SER A 35 3.79 -9.46 -2.78
CA SER A 35 4.96 -8.62 -3.06
C SER A 35 4.87 -7.19 -2.50
N CYS A 36 3.69 -6.77 -2.06
CA CYS A 36 3.43 -5.45 -1.50
C CYS A 36 3.40 -5.43 0.03
N VAL A 37 3.56 -6.58 0.70
CA VAL A 37 3.81 -6.60 2.14
C VAL A 37 5.31 -6.41 2.40
N GLU A 38 5.66 -6.01 3.63
CA GLU A 38 7.05 -5.82 4.06
C GLU A 38 7.30 -6.70 5.29
N PRO A 39 8.18 -7.72 5.21
CA PRO A 39 8.94 -8.14 4.03
C PRO A 39 8.05 -8.77 2.95
N PRO A 40 8.44 -8.74 1.65
CA PRO A 40 7.71 -9.40 0.58
C PRO A 40 7.59 -10.91 0.84
N MET A 41 6.40 -11.45 0.66
CA MET A 41 6.09 -12.87 0.84
C MET A 41 5.88 -13.55 -0.51
N ASP A 42 6.17 -14.84 -0.57
CA ASP A 42 5.75 -15.71 -1.67
C ASP A 42 4.56 -16.59 -1.26
N SER A 43 4.06 -17.41 -2.19
CA SER A 43 2.94 -18.31 -1.92
C SER A 43 3.26 -19.35 -0.85
N ALA A 44 4.50 -19.83 -0.78
CA ALA A 44 4.91 -20.83 0.21
C ALA A 44 4.95 -20.23 1.63
N ASP A 45 5.32 -18.96 1.76
CA ASP A 45 5.26 -18.25 3.03
C ASP A 45 3.83 -17.99 3.48
N VAL A 46 2.93 -17.69 2.53
CA VAL A 46 1.49 -17.58 2.81
C VAL A 46 0.90 -18.91 3.25
N GLU A 47 1.29 -20.02 2.62
CA GLU A 47 0.84 -21.37 3.04
C GLU A 47 1.33 -21.75 4.45
N LYS A 48 2.47 -21.22 4.88
CA LYS A 48 2.98 -21.41 6.26
C LYS A 48 2.26 -20.52 7.28
N LEU A 49 1.50 -19.50 6.85
CA LEU A 49 0.67 -18.70 7.75
C LEU A 49 -0.49 -19.56 8.26
N THR A 50 -0.25 -20.25 9.37
CA THR A 50 -1.29 -20.99 10.10
C THR A 50 -2.19 -20.07 10.92
N ASP A 51 -1.71 -18.86 11.20
CA ASP A 51 -2.34 -17.90 12.10
C ASP A 51 -2.82 -16.63 11.38
N LYS A 52 -3.60 -15.83 12.11
CA LYS A 52 -4.06 -14.50 11.67
C LYS A 52 -2.91 -13.61 11.24
N TRP A 53 -3.13 -12.87 10.16
CA TRP A 53 -2.15 -11.93 9.61
C TRP A 53 -2.57 -10.48 9.89
N PHE A 54 -1.58 -9.63 10.17
CA PHE A 54 -1.78 -8.22 10.48
C PHE A 54 -0.79 -7.38 9.67
N CYS A 55 -1.25 -6.25 9.13
CA CYS A 55 -0.37 -5.29 8.48
C CYS A 55 0.53 -4.56 9.49
N ASN A 56 1.61 -3.93 9.04
CA ASN A 56 2.62 -3.27 9.88
C ASN A 56 2.00 -2.31 10.91
N GLU A 57 1.03 -1.50 10.48
CA GLU A 57 0.36 -0.57 11.39
C GLU A 57 -0.46 -1.29 12.47
N CYS A 58 -1.11 -2.40 12.13
CA CYS A 58 -1.89 -3.20 13.07
C CYS A 58 -1.01 -4.02 14.01
N GLU A 59 0.11 -4.56 13.52
CA GLU A 59 1.12 -5.21 14.36
C GLU A 59 1.72 -4.23 15.36
N HIS A 60 2.06 -3.02 14.92
CA HIS A 60 2.56 -1.97 15.80
C HIS A 60 1.54 -1.57 16.88
N LYS A 61 0.27 -1.38 16.49
CA LYS A 61 -0.83 -1.09 17.45
C LYS A 61 -1.02 -2.19 18.49
N LYS A 62 -0.72 -3.44 18.15
CA LYS A 62 -0.75 -4.58 19.08
C LYS A 62 0.44 -4.65 20.03
N GLY A 63 1.40 -3.73 19.91
CA GLY A 63 2.56 -3.67 20.78
C GLY A 63 3.65 -4.67 20.40
N LYS A 64 3.67 -5.20 19.17
CA LYS A 64 4.87 -5.88 18.67
C LYS A 64 6.02 -4.86 18.68
N LEU A 65 7.10 -5.24 19.36
CA LEU A 65 8.32 -4.43 19.41
C LEU A 65 8.93 -4.42 18.02
N VAL A 66 8.92 -3.28 17.35
CA VAL A 66 9.82 -3.05 16.22
C VAL A 66 11.23 -3.22 16.76
N GLU A 67 12.07 -4.00 16.09
CA GLU A 67 13.47 -4.13 16.49
C GLU A 67 14.06 -2.74 16.66
N LYS A 68 14.78 -2.51 17.77
CA LYS A 68 15.35 -1.19 18.06
C LYS A 68 16.34 -0.85 16.95
N GLY A 69 15.87 -0.02 16.02
CA GLY A 69 16.66 0.42 14.88
C GLY A 69 17.94 1.15 15.29
N PRO A 70 18.84 1.39 14.33
CA PRO A 70 20.10 2.06 14.58
C PRO A 70 19.90 3.41 15.29
N LYS A 71 20.71 3.63 16.33
CA LYS A 71 20.75 4.92 17.02
C LYS A 71 21.40 5.95 16.10
N GLY A 72 20.77 7.10 15.96
CA GLY A 72 21.33 8.17 15.14
C GLY A 72 20.29 9.24 14.81
N PHE A 73 20.68 10.16 13.93
CA PHE A 73 19.82 11.26 13.50
C PHE A 73 18.53 10.78 12.83
N PHE A 74 18.63 9.72 12.02
CA PHE A 74 17.50 9.17 11.27
C PHE A 74 16.62 8.21 12.08
N LYS A 75 16.86 8.04 13.39
CA LYS A 75 16.15 7.07 14.23
C LYS A 75 14.62 7.13 14.05
N LYS A 76 14.03 8.33 14.16
CA LYS A 76 12.58 8.52 14.01
C LYS A 76 12.09 8.17 12.60
N LEU A 77 12.90 8.43 11.58
CA LEU A 77 12.54 8.12 10.19
C LEU A 77 12.56 6.61 9.97
N ILE A 78 13.58 5.91 10.47
CA ILE A 78 13.66 4.45 10.42
C ILE A 78 12.50 3.81 11.19
N GLU A 79 12.20 4.29 12.41
CA GLU A 79 11.05 3.83 13.18
C GLU A 79 9.73 4.01 12.40
N ASN A 80 9.53 5.16 11.76
CA ASN A 80 8.34 5.41 10.94
C ASN A 80 8.26 4.47 9.73
N VAL A 81 9.38 4.23 9.03
CA VAL A 81 9.42 3.31 7.89
C VAL A 81 9.03 1.90 8.30
N SER A 82 9.49 1.42 9.45
CA SER A 82 9.16 0.07 9.94
C SER A 82 7.71 -0.09 10.42
N ILE A 83 7.03 1.01 10.78
CA ILE A 83 5.64 0.97 11.28
C ILE A 83 4.64 1.13 10.14
N LYS A 84 5.00 1.88 9.10
CA LYS A 84 4.08 2.23 8.02
C LYS A 84 3.90 1.08 7.05
N ASN A 85 2.67 0.95 6.56
CA ASN A 85 2.39 0.09 5.42
C ASN A 85 3.01 0.73 4.17
N PRO A 86 3.62 -0.07 3.28
CA PRO A 86 4.15 0.44 2.03
C PRO A 86 3.02 1.02 1.16
N LYS A 87 3.37 2.03 0.37
CA LYS A 87 2.43 2.69 -0.54
C LYS A 87 3.17 3.13 -1.79
N SER A 88 2.57 2.89 -2.95
CA SER A 88 3.04 3.42 -4.21
C SER A 88 3.06 4.95 -4.14
N TYR A 89 4.20 5.51 -4.52
CA TYR A 89 4.36 6.95 -4.58
C TYR A 89 3.37 7.54 -5.58
N LYS A 90 2.63 8.56 -5.16
CA LYS A 90 1.81 9.41 -6.04
C LYS A 90 2.28 10.84 -5.86
N LEU A 91 2.47 11.53 -6.98
CA LEU A 91 2.73 12.97 -6.94
C LEU A 91 1.51 13.68 -6.34
N PRO A 92 1.71 14.79 -5.61
CA PRO A 92 0.60 15.64 -5.19
C PRO A 92 -0.23 16.14 -6.38
N ASP A 93 -1.54 16.23 -6.19
CA ASP A 93 -2.49 16.68 -7.23
C ASP A 93 -2.14 18.08 -7.77
N GLU A 94 -1.55 18.94 -6.93
CA GLU A 94 -1.07 20.27 -7.34
C GLU A 94 0.00 20.19 -8.44
N ILE A 95 0.93 19.25 -8.32
CA ILE A 95 2.01 19.07 -9.30
C ILE A 95 1.47 18.43 -10.57
N ILE A 96 0.58 17.44 -10.43
CA ILE A 96 -0.05 16.74 -11.57
C ILE A 96 -0.88 17.71 -12.40
N GLY A 97 -1.65 18.59 -11.75
CA GLY A 97 -2.51 19.57 -12.42
C GLY A 97 -1.80 20.85 -12.89
N PHE A 98 -0.52 21.05 -12.56
CA PHE A 98 0.19 22.28 -12.89
C PHE A 98 0.56 22.41 -14.38
N PHE A 99 0.89 21.30 -15.04
CA PHE A 99 1.37 21.31 -16.41
C PHE A 99 0.24 20.97 -17.40
N GLU A 100 -0.03 21.88 -18.35
CA GLU A 100 -1.00 21.60 -19.43
C GLU A 100 -0.58 20.36 -20.22
N GLY A 101 -1.52 19.44 -20.43
CA GLY A 101 -1.25 18.22 -21.16
C GLY A 101 -0.81 17.05 -20.28
N VAL A 102 -0.38 17.28 -19.04
CA VAL A 102 0.06 16.24 -18.11
C VAL A 102 -1.09 15.84 -17.18
N SER A 103 -1.29 14.54 -16.99
CA SER A 103 -2.16 14.00 -15.94
C SER A 103 -1.64 12.65 -15.44
N SER A 104 -2.34 12.04 -14.49
CA SER A 104 -2.10 10.66 -14.10
C SER A 104 -3.37 9.84 -14.10
N ASP A 105 -3.27 8.54 -14.35
CA ASP A 105 -4.40 7.62 -14.19
C ASP A 105 -4.70 7.31 -12.70
N GLU A 106 -5.73 6.49 -12.45
CA GLU A 106 -6.12 6.06 -11.10
C GLU A 106 -5.02 5.29 -10.35
N PHE A 107 -4.06 4.71 -11.07
CA PHE A 107 -2.91 4.00 -10.54
C PHE A 107 -1.69 4.91 -10.36
N GLY A 108 -1.74 6.16 -10.82
CA GLY A 108 -0.66 7.14 -10.72
C GLY A 108 0.34 7.08 -11.88
N ASN A 109 0.05 6.36 -12.97
CA ASN A 109 0.88 6.37 -14.16
C ASN A 109 0.74 7.69 -14.90
N TYR A 110 1.84 8.21 -15.43
CA TYR A 110 1.86 9.42 -16.25
C TYR A 110 1.01 9.24 -17.51
N LEU A 111 0.14 10.22 -17.77
CA LEU A 111 -0.66 10.33 -18.97
C LEU A 111 -0.35 11.65 -19.68
N ASP A 112 -0.08 11.55 -20.98
CA ASP A 112 0.03 12.70 -21.87
C ASP A 112 -1.29 12.89 -22.64
N SER A 113 -2.10 13.83 -22.17
CA SER A 113 -3.39 14.15 -22.78
C SER A 113 -3.27 14.91 -24.10
N THR A 114 -2.08 15.41 -24.47
CA THR A 114 -1.86 16.03 -25.79
C THR A 114 -1.89 15.01 -26.92
N GLN A 115 -1.49 13.76 -26.65
CA GLN A 115 -1.44 12.68 -27.63
C GLN A 115 -2.82 12.07 -27.94
N MET A 116 -3.81 12.21 -27.05
CA MET A 116 -5.16 11.68 -27.27
C MET A 116 -5.97 12.46 -28.32
N ARG A 117 -5.63 13.72 -28.60
CA ARG A 117 -6.34 14.53 -29.61
C ARG A 117 -6.08 14.09 -31.06
N ALA A 118 -5.07 13.26 -31.32
CA ALA A 118 -4.69 12.87 -32.68
C ALA A 118 -5.55 11.75 -33.30
N LEU A 119 -6.35 11.01 -32.52
CA LEU A 119 -7.08 9.83 -33.01
C LEU A 119 -8.56 10.07 -33.34
N ARG A 120 -9.08 11.30 -33.15
CA ARG A 120 -10.51 11.59 -33.34
C ARG A 120 -10.89 11.98 -34.78
N ASN A 121 -9.94 11.96 -35.71
CA ASN A 121 -10.14 12.27 -37.12
C ASN A 121 -9.61 11.14 -38.03
N LYS A 122 -10.35 10.04 -38.14
CA LYS A 122 -10.31 9.14 -39.30
C LYS A 122 -11.66 8.46 -39.48
#